data_AF-A0ABD3PZT1-F1
#
_entry.id   AF-A0ABD3PZT1-F1
#
_cell.length_a   1.000
_cell.length_b   1.000
_cell.length_c   1.000
_cell.angle_alpha   90.00
_cell.angle_beta   90.00
_cell.angle_gamma   90.00
#
_symmetry.space_group_name_H-M   'P 1'
#
loop_
_entity.id
_entity.type
_entity.pdbx_description
1 polymer ?
#
loop_
_entity_poly.entity_id
_entity_poly.type
_entity_poly.pdbx_seq_one_letter_code
_entity_poly.pdbx_strand_id
1 'polypeptide(L)'
;MHPHDAGSDTLRKWDRAVRTTKKSENSVDAVVILAILKYDSSDASRDEIVCVKQFRPPVDGYTIELPAGLIDANEDPAQAAVREFKEETGYIGQVLSVSPPSYLSPGLTNESACLVRMEVDMTLEHNAKNHERKTAHDGLERCEKDRGLEKLLLPRVGFLNALHNLQEKDGVKIFAALYSLAVGMSVSEDTTIGSNPVIDGNFPLIDLETASHSGIPSVSAARKVTRALQDSGFLMITSPELTKDLQKRALIAASRVLDIQSSSTVVSHPSDPKIYAMLYGVDFSIDGAIDQKVIQDLREWYTALRSTKDILLRCIAIGLGMDDTDFFVTLHNEHNDSLRLLRYHSGDENTGNRCKEHSDYGTLTLLLTDGVGGLEAFVDNEWRPIPYIEGAIIVNIGSILSEWTRHELNATLHRVAGPASIGSKTPKEDLMRAVSVPRISVAYFADPNEKVSTALKDCGGSSEEMSVSDYIQWRSGGEGAERDGVAFVSVEKERLSKI
;
A
#
# COMPACT_ATOMS: atom_id res chain seq x y z
N MET A 1 -45.69 9.77 22.90
CA MET A 1 -45.53 9.12 24.23
C MET A 1 -44.08 8.67 24.30
N HIS A 2 -43.27 9.24 25.20
CA HIS A 2 -41.87 8.85 25.40
C HIS A 2 -41.72 8.05 26.69
N PRO A 3 -40.70 7.18 26.81
CA PRO A 3 -40.37 6.54 28.08
C PRO A 3 -40.06 7.64 29.09
N HIS A 4 -40.76 7.62 30.21
CA HIS A 4 -40.46 8.48 31.34
C HIS A 4 -39.01 8.23 31.76
N ASP A 5 -38.19 9.29 31.81
CA ASP A 5 -36.96 9.27 32.61
C ASP A 5 -37.44 9.00 34.04
N ALA A 6 -37.17 7.79 34.53
CA ALA A 6 -37.50 7.39 35.88
C ALA A 6 -36.70 8.26 36.86
N GLY A 7 -37.26 9.39 37.29
CA GLY A 7 -36.72 10.18 38.41
C GLY A 7 -36.71 11.70 38.29
N SER A 8 -37.16 12.32 37.19
CA SER A 8 -37.26 13.80 37.13
C SER A 8 -38.60 14.29 36.60
N ASP A 9 -39.33 15.07 37.41
CA ASP A 9 -40.58 15.77 37.05
C ASP A 9 -40.40 16.90 35.99
N THR A 10 -39.23 16.97 35.35
CA THR A 10 -38.94 17.94 34.30
C THR A 10 -39.36 17.40 32.93
N LEU A 11 -40.43 17.97 32.36
CA LEU A 11 -40.82 17.73 30.97
C LEU A 11 -39.67 18.15 30.03
N ARG A 12 -39.08 17.17 29.34
CA ARG A 12 -38.02 17.40 28.35
C ARG A 12 -38.60 18.12 27.14
N LYS A 13 -38.06 19.30 26.82
CA LYS A 13 -38.37 20.02 25.58
C LYS A 13 -37.53 19.46 24.43
N TRP A 14 -38.17 19.27 23.29
CA TRP A 14 -37.55 18.74 22.08
C TRP A 14 -37.90 19.64 20.90
N ASP A 15 -36.90 19.96 20.09
CA ASP A 15 -37.11 20.59 18.78
C ASP A 15 -37.14 19.50 17.71
N ARG A 16 -38.04 19.63 16.73
CA ARG A 16 -38.11 18.73 15.58
C ARG A 16 -38.43 19.47 14.30
N ALA A 17 -37.80 19.04 13.21
CA ALA A 17 -38.16 19.39 11.85
C ALA A 17 -39.03 18.28 11.24
N VAL A 18 -40.13 18.66 10.59
CA VAL A 18 -41.05 17.72 9.92
C VAL A 18 -41.37 18.26 8.54
N ARG A 19 -41.28 17.40 7.50
CA ARG A 19 -41.73 17.77 6.16
C ARG A 19 -43.24 17.97 6.17
N THR A 20 -43.70 19.13 5.70
CA THR A 20 -45.13 19.44 5.55
C THR A 20 -45.80 18.64 4.42
N THR A 21 -45.01 18.00 3.56
CA THR A 21 -45.45 17.26 2.38
C THR A 21 -45.49 15.74 2.58
N LYS A 22 -45.25 15.25 3.79
CA LYS A 22 -45.26 13.81 4.10
C LYS A 22 -46.68 13.25 3.93
N LYS A 23 -46.85 12.19 3.10
CA LYS A 23 -48.16 11.61 2.80
C LYS A 23 -48.85 11.00 4.03
N SER A 24 -48.09 10.30 4.87
CA SER A 24 -48.56 9.71 6.13
C SER A 24 -47.40 9.50 7.10
N GLU A 25 -47.66 9.37 8.40
CA GLU A 25 -46.58 9.10 9.37
C GLU A 25 -45.81 7.80 9.07
N ASN A 26 -46.47 6.82 8.45
CA ASN A 26 -45.90 5.50 8.16
C ASN A 26 -45.32 5.36 6.75
N SER A 27 -45.40 6.38 5.90
CA SER A 27 -44.83 6.33 4.54
C SER A 27 -43.38 6.79 4.53
N VAL A 28 -42.57 6.15 3.68
CA VAL A 28 -41.21 6.58 3.35
C VAL A 28 -41.26 7.89 2.56
N ASP A 29 -40.35 8.81 2.85
CA ASP A 29 -40.33 10.12 2.21
C ASP A 29 -39.54 10.11 0.89
N ALA A 30 -38.41 9.42 0.85
CA ALA A 30 -37.42 9.52 -0.22
C ALA A 30 -36.71 8.20 -0.54
N VAL A 31 -35.92 8.23 -1.60
CA VAL A 31 -34.90 7.23 -1.94
C VAL A 31 -33.52 7.84 -1.95
N VAL A 32 -32.53 7.07 -1.54
CA VAL A 32 -31.09 7.34 -1.68
C VAL A 32 -30.50 6.24 -2.53
N ILE A 33 -29.69 6.59 -3.53
CA ILE A 33 -29.39 5.68 -4.65
C ILE A 33 -27.89 5.39 -4.69
N LEU A 34 -27.51 4.16 -4.34
CA LEU A 34 -26.15 3.66 -4.53
C LEU A 34 -26.03 3.00 -5.90
N ALA A 35 -25.58 3.75 -6.90
CA ALA A 35 -25.39 3.26 -8.26
C ALA A 35 -23.91 3.02 -8.58
N ILE A 36 -23.59 1.83 -9.08
CA ILE A 36 -22.25 1.45 -9.52
C ILE A 36 -22.23 1.32 -11.05
N LEU A 37 -21.32 2.02 -11.73
CA LEU A 37 -21.06 1.84 -13.15
C LEU A 37 -20.17 0.63 -13.37
N LYS A 38 -20.59 -0.28 -14.26
CA LYS A 38 -19.88 -1.51 -14.60
C LYS A 38 -19.42 -1.44 -16.04
N TYR A 39 -18.09 -1.43 -16.24
CA TYR A 39 -17.46 -1.40 -17.56
C TYR A 39 -17.26 -2.78 -18.15
N ASP A 40 -16.83 -3.72 -17.31
CA ASP A 40 -16.61 -5.11 -17.64
C ASP A 40 -16.85 -5.94 -16.36
N SER A 41 -17.68 -6.98 -16.47
CA SER A 41 -17.95 -7.90 -15.36
C SER A 41 -16.71 -8.62 -14.83
N SER A 42 -15.61 -8.66 -15.60
CA SER A 42 -14.36 -9.33 -15.24
C SER A 42 -13.34 -8.42 -14.53
N ASP A 43 -13.52 -7.09 -14.55
CA ASP A 43 -12.60 -6.13 -13.96
C ASP A 43 -13.32 -5.10 -13.08
N ALA A 44 -13.53 -5.49 -11.82
CA ALA A 44 -14.19 -4.65 -10.81
C ALA A 44 -13.31 -3.49 -10.29
N SER A 45 -12.05 -3.36 -10.76
CA SER A 45 -11.17 -2.25 -10.38
C SER A 45 -11.54 -0.95 -11.09
N ARG A 46 -12.21 -1.06 -12.25
CA ARG A 46 -12.68 0.07 -13.06
C ARG A 46 -14.05 0.57 -12.66
N ASP A 47 -14.71 -0.09 -11.72
CA ASP A 47 -16.04 0.31 -11.24
C ASP A 47 -15.98 1.70 -10.61
N GLU A 48 -17.01 2.48 -10.87
CA GLU A 48 -17.19 3.82 -10.31
C GLU A 48 -18.52 3.91 -9.58
N ILE A 49 -18.56 4.76 -8.56
CA ILE A 49 -19.77 5.12 -7.80
C ILE A 49 -20.25 6.48 -8.30
N VAL A 50 -21.55 6.57 -8.62
CA VAL A 50 -22.17 7.85 -8.95
C VAL A 50 -22.48 8.61 -7.67
N CYS A 51 -21.90 9.80 -7.56
CA CYS A 51 -22.20 10.78 -6.52
C CYS A 51 -22.76 12.06 -7.15
N VAL A 52 -23.28 12.94 -6.30
CA VAL A 52 -23.71 14.29 -6.67
C VAL A 52 -23.09 15.31 -5.73
N LYS A 53 -22.77 16.48 -6.25
CA LYS A 53 -22.35 17.67 -5.51
C LYS A 53 -23.47 18.70 -5.59
N GLN A 54 -23.96 19.14 -4.44
CA GLN A 54 -25.05 20.12 -4.38
C GLN A 54 -24.86 21.10 -3.22
N PHE A 55 -25.36 22.32 -3.38
CA PHE A 55 -25.33 23.30 -2.30
C PHE A 55 -26.45 23.03 -1.30
N ARG A 56 -26.10 22.91 -0.01
CA ARG A 56 -27.05 22.67 1.08
C ARG A 56 -27.11 23.90 1.99
N PRO A 57 -28.21 24.68 1.95
CA PRO A 57 -28.37 25.87 2.78
C PRO A 57 -28.17 25.64 4.30
N PRO A 58 -28.63 24.52 4.91
CA PRO A 58 -28.44 24.30 6.35
C PRO A 58 -26.98 24.24 6.81
N VAL A 59 -26.05 23.93 5.91
CA VAL A 59 -24.60 23.89 6.20
C VAL A 59 -23.83 24.95 5.45
N ASP A 60 -24.51 25.87 4.75
CA ASP A 60 -23.94 26.95 3.95
C ASP A 60 -22.72 26.48 3.12
N GLY A 61 -22.92 25.46 2.27
CA GLY A 61 -21.84 24.94 1.45
C GLY A 61 -22.22 23.75 0.58
N TYR A 62 -21.28 23.35 -0.26
CA TYR A 62 -21.43 22.19 -1.14
C TYR A 62 -21.21 20.90 -0.36
N THR A 63 -22.10 19.94 -0.57
CA THR A 63 -22.02 18.59 -0.03
C THR A 63 -21.83 17.58 -1.15
N ILE A 64 -21.06 16.53 -0.88
CA ILE A 64 -20.99 15.32 -1.72
C ILE A 64 -21.92 14.27 -1.12
N GLU A 65 -22.81 13.75 -1.95
CA GLU A 65 -23.91 12.87 -1.57
C GLU A 65 -24.14 11.78 -2.63
N LEU A 66 -24.93 10.77 -2.29
CA LEU A 66 -25.51 9.88 -3.30
C LEU A 66 -26.70 10.58 -3.98
N PRO A 67 -27.00 10.28 -5.26
CA PRO A 67 -28.24 10.70 -5.89
C PRO A 67 -29.45 10.32 -5.03
N ALA A 68 -30.45 11.18 -4.96
CA ALA A 68 -31.59 10.99 -4.08
C ALA A 68 -32.80 11.80 -4.52
N GLY A 69 -34.00 11.35 -4.17
CA GLY A 69 -35.21 12.08 -4.52
C GLY A 69 -36.44 11.64 -3.76
N LEU A 70 -37.52 12.41 -3.90
CA LEU A 70 -38.77 12.17 -3.19
C LEU A 70 -39.61 11.13 -3.92
N ILE A 71 -40.41 10.38 -3.14
CA ILE A 71 -41.33 9.39 -3.70
C ILE A 71 -42.69 10.03 -3.98
N ASP A 72 -43.05 10.17 -5.27
CA ASP A 72 -44.31 10.73 -5.73
C ASP A 72 -45.52 9.86 -5.40
N ALA A 73 -46.73 10.44 -5.46
CA ALA A 73 -48.00 9.81 -5.07
C ALA A 73 -48.23 8.40 -5.65
N ASN A 74 -47.83 8.19 -6.90
CA ASN A 74 -48.20 7.03 -7.70
C ASN A 74 -47.03 6.10 -8.02
N GLU A 75 -45.92 6.20 -7.29
CA GLU A 75 -44.75 5.36 -7.51
C GLU A 75 -44.31 4.64 -6.24
N ASP A 76 -43.71 3.47 -6.42
CA ASP A 76 -42.98 2.75 -5.38
C ASP A 76 -41.52 3.27 -5.28
N PRO A 77 -40.75 2.88 -4.24
CA PRO A 77 -39.37 3.33 -4.11
C PRO A 77 -38.45 2.93 -5.28
N ALA A 78 -38.66 1.77 -5.92
CA ALA A 78 -37.81 1.36 -7.03
C ALA A 78 -38.07 2.24 -8.27
N GLN A 79 -39.35 2.54 -8.53
CA GLN A 79 -39.77 3.44 -9.60
C GLN A 79 -39.25 4.87 -9.39
N ALA A 80 -39.38 5.39 -8.15
CA ALA A 80 -38.83 6.68 -7.76
C ALA A 80 -37.31 6.74 -7.99
N ALA A 81 -36.57 5.70 -7.60
CA ALA A 81 -35.12 5.66 -7.79
C ALA A 81 -34.71 5.68 -9.27
N VAL A 82 -35.39 4.92 -10.13
CA VAL A 82 -35.10 4.95 -11.58
C VAL A 82 -35.36 6.33 -12.18
N ARG A 83 -36.45 6.98 -11.78
CA ARG A 83 -36.82 8.33 -12.24
C ARG A 83 -35.80 9.37 -11.78
N GLU A 84 -35.60 9.49 -10.48
CA GLU A 84 -34.70 10.48 -9.86
C GLU A 84 -33.25 10.28 -10.31
N PHE A 85 -32.76 9.04 -10.38
CA PHE A 85 -31.39 8.77 -10.85
C PHE A 85 -31.17 9.21 -12.29
N LYS A 86 -32.16 9.00 -13.16
CA LYS A 86 -32.09 9.44 -14.55
C LYS A 86 -32.15 10.96 -14.67
N GLU A 87 -33.01 11.61 -13.89
CA GLU A 87 -33.15 13.08 -13.86
C GLU A 87 -31.85 13.75 -13.36
N GLU A 88 -31.25 13.25 -12.29
CA GLU A 88 -30.05 13.85 -11.69
C GLU A 88 -28.74 13.53 -12.44
N THR A 89 -28.65 12.36 -13.08
CA THR A 89 -27.35 11.84 -13.59
C THR A 89 -27.32 11.56 -15.09
N GLY A 90 -28.49 11.43 -15.71
CA GLY A 90 -28.67 11.00 -17.10
C GLY A 90 -28.45 9.51 -17.37
N TYR A 91 -27.99 8.73 -16.37
CA TYR A 91 -27.78 7.30 -16.52
C TYR A 91 -29.08 6.51 -16.39
N ILE A 92 -29.11 5.35 -17.04
CA ILE A 92 -30.17 4.36 -16.88
C ILE A 92 -29.53 3.14 -16.23
N GLY A 93 -30.00 2.81 -15.02
CA GLY A 93 -29.52 1.65 -14.26
C GLY A 93 -30.63 0.67 -13.93
N GLN A 94 -30.24 -0.56 -13.60
CA GLN A 94 -31.10 -1.61 -13.10
C GLN A 94 -31.13 -1.58 -11.57
N VAL A 95 -32.32 -1.62 -10.97
CA VAL A 95 -32.49 -1.76 -9.52
C VAL A 95 -32.16 -3.20 -9.12
N LEU A 96 -31.21 -3.34 -8.19
CA LEU A 96 -30.81 -4.63 -7.62
C LEU A 96 -31.58 -4.94 -6.34
N SER A 97 -31.77 -3.93 -5.48
CA SER A 97 -32.47 -4.10 -4.21
C SER A 97 -32.95 -2.78 -3.64
N VAL A 98 -34.02 -2.82 -2.85
CA VAL A 98 -34.55 -1.70 -2.06
C VAL A 98 -34.51 -2.10 -0.59
N SER A 99 -33.90 -1.29 0.27
CA SER A 99 -33.87 -1.54 1.71
C SER A 99 -35.23 -1.24 2.37
N PRO A 100 -35.47 -1.76 3.59
CA PRO A 100 -36.45 -1.15 4.48
C PRO A 100 -36.13 0.34 4.74
N PRO A 101 -37.10 1.12 5.24
CA PRO A 101 -36.90 2.54 5.51
C PRO A 101 -35.84 2.78 6.59
N SER A 102 -34.99 3.77 6.38
CA SER A 102 -33.97 4.24 7.33
C SER A 102 -34.16 5.73 7.63
N TYR A 103 -33.69 6.19 8.79
CA TYR A 103 -33.90 7.57 9.25
C TYR A 103 -32.59 8.34 9.25
N LEU A 104 -32.55 9.46 8.52
CA LEU A 104 -31.29 10.16 8.24
C LEU A 104 -30.74 10.95 9.43
N SER A 105 -31.62 11.55 10.25
CA SER A 105 -31.23 12.30 11.44
C SER A 105 -32.34 12.24 12.51
N PRO A 106 -32.56 11.07 13.13
CA PRO A 106 -33.68 10.83 14.05
C PRO A 106 -33.63 11.68 15.34
N GLY A 107 -32.49 12.34 15.62
CA GLY A 107 -32.37 13.31 16.72
C GLY A 107 -33.02 14.67 16.44
N LEU A 108 -33.35 14.97 15.18
CA LEU A 108 -33.90 16.28 14.78
C LEU A 108 -35.10 16.16 13.82
N THR A 109 -35.16 15.14 12.97
CA THR A 109 -36.17 15.01 11.91
C THR A 109 -36.77 13.61 11.86
N ASN A 110 -38.02 13.52 11.39
CA ASN A 110 -38.71 12.25 11.10
C ASN A 110 -38.56 11.81 9.62
N GLU A 111 -37.61 12.42 8.92
CA GLU A 111 -37.28 12.09 7.54
C GLU A 111 -36.76 10.66 7.41
N SER A 112 -37.36 9.94 6.47
CA SER A 112 -37.06 8.55 6.18
C SER A 112 -36.78 8.33 4.70
N ALA A 113 -35.82 7.46 4.40
CA ALA A 113 -35.49 7.08 3.04
C ALA A 113 -35.18 5.59 2.91
N CYS A 114 -35.48 5.02 1.74
CA CYS A 114 -34.98 3.71 1.35
C CYS A 114 -33.64 3.85 0.63
N LEU A 115 -32.67 3.00 0.97
CA LEU A 115 -31.45 2.84 0.17
C LEU A 115 -31.76 1.90 -1.00
N VAL A 116 -31.53 2.38 -2.21
CA VAL A 116 -31.72 1.62 -3.44
C VAL A 116 -30.36 1.35 -4.07
N ARG A 117 -30.04 0.06 -4.26
CA ARG A 117 -28.82 -0.34 -4.97
C ARG A 117 -29.11 -0.49 -6.44
N MET A 118 -28.29 0.13 -7.28
CA MET A 118 -28.42 0.08 -8.73
C MET A 118 -27.11 -0.28 -9.39
N GLU A 119 -27.22 -0.88 -10.57
CA GLU A 119 -26.10 -1.16 -11.46
C GLU A 119 -26.32 -0.48 -12.81
N VAL A 120 -25.28 0.14 -13.35
CA VAL A 120 -25.31 0.81 -14.65
C VAL A 120 -24.37 0.07 -15.58
N ASP A 121 -24.93 -0.63 -16.56
CA ASP A 121 -24.16 -1.31 -17.61
C ASP A 121 -23.61 -0.27 -18.59
N MET A 122 -22.27 -0.13 -18.61
CA MET A 122 -21.56 0.81 -19.46
C MET A 122 -21.30 0.28 -20.87
N THR A 123 -21.62 -1.00 -21.15
CA THR A 123 -21.59 -1.55 -22.51
C THR A 123 -22.78 -1.03 -23.36
N LEU A 124 -23.82 -0.50 -22.71
CA LEU A 124 -24.97 0.11 -23.37
C LEU A 124 -24.63 1.49 -23.94
N GLU A 125 -24.90 1.69 -25.23
CA GLU A 125 -24.56 2.91 -25.99
C GLU A 125 -25.07 4.21 -25.34
N HIS A 126 -26.29 4.20 -24.76
CA HIS A 126 -26.85 5.37 -24.06
C HIS A 126 -26.00 5.77 -22.85
N ASN A 127 -25.59 4.81 -22.03
CA ASN A 127 -24.79 5.06 -20.82
C ASN A 127 -23.37 5.49 -21.19
N ALA A 128 -22.74 4.84 -22.18
CA ALA A 128 -21.43 5.22 -22.71
C ALA A 128 -21.43 6.68 -23.23
N LYS A 129 -22.43 7.07 -24.02
CA LYS A 129 -22.58 8.45 -24.51
C LYS A 129 -22.84 9.47 -23.39
N ASN A 130 -23.57 9.09 -22.33
CA ASN A 130 -23.77 9.95 -21.17
C ASN A 130 -22.47 10.17 -20.36
N HIS A 131 -21.55 9.21 -20.44
CA HIS A 131 -20.24 9.27 -19.79
C HIS A 131 -19.24 10.12 -20.57
N GLU A 132 -19.14 9.94 -21.89
CA GLU A 132 -18.26 10.71 -22.80
C GLU A 132 -18.55 12.23 -22.80
N ARG A 133 -19.73 12.66 -22.36
CA ARG A 133 -20.10 14.07 -22.24
C ARG A 133 -19.35 14.83 -21.13
N LYS A 134 -18.44 14.20 -20.38
CA LYS A 134 -17.63 14.83 -19.31
C LYS A 134 -16.11 14.58 -19.45
N THR A 135 -15.49 15.09 -20.52
CA THR A 135 -14.04 15.39 -20.56
C THR A 135 -13.74 16.76 -21.20
N ALA A 136 -14.67 17.72 -21.07
CA ALA A 136 -14.38 19.12 -21.37
C ALA A 136 -14.41 19.91 -20.07
N HIS A 137 -13.30 20.59 -19.79
CA HIS A 137 -13.01 21.41 -18.62
C HIS A 137 -13.96 22.64 -18.43
N ASP A 138 -15.12 22.67 -19.09
CA ASP A 138 -16.06 23.81 -19.17
C ASP A 138 -17.54 23.43 -18.90
N GLY A 139 -17.80 22.30 -18.23
CA GLY A 139 -19.13 21.68 -18.12
C GLY A 139 -20.19 22.32 -17.20
N LEU A 140 -20.23 23.65 -17.03
CA LEU A 140 -21.23 24.36 -16.21
C LEU A 140 -22.59 24.57 -16.92
N GLU A 141 -22.78 24.12 -18.16
CA GLU A 141 -23.91 24.60 -18.97
C GLU A 141 -25.14 23.69 -19.12
N ARG A 142 -25.18 22.45 -18.62
CA ARG A 142 -26.34 21.56 -18.88
C ARG A 142 -26.80 20.57 -17.79
N CYS A 143 -26.37 20.69 -16.53
CA CYS A 143 -27.27 20.25 -15.45
C CYS A 143 -28.45 21.23 -15.46
N GLU A 144 -29.69 20.77 -15.26
CA GLU A 144 -30.86 21.66 -15.28
C GLU A 144 -30.54 22.94 -14.49
N LYS A 145 -30.61 24.09 -15.18
CA LYS A 145 -30.20 25.41 -14.68
C LYS A 145 -30.92 25.84 -13.39
N ASP A 146 -31.86 25.03 -12.88
CA ASP A 146 -32.73 25.32 -11.76
C ASP A 146 -32.40 24.59 -10.45
N ARG A 147 -31.48 23.60 -10.40
CA ARG A 147 -31.22 22.82 -9.16
C ARG A 147 -29.81 22.88 -8.56
N GLY A 148 -28.81 23.43 -9.24
CA GLY A 148 -27.45 23.60 -8.68
C GLY A 148 -26.75 22.29 -8.27
N LEU A 149 -27.09 21.19 -8.96
CA LEU A 149 -26.61 19.83 -8.69
C LEU A 149 -25.63 19.38 -9.79
N GLU A 150 -24.49 18.82 -9.39
CA GLU A 150 -23.42 18.35 -10.28
C GLU A 150 -23.16 16.85 -10.08
N LYS A 151 -23.21 16.06 -11.16
CA LYS A 151 -22.82 14.63 -11.14
C LYS A 151 -21.31 14.45 -10.96
N LEU A 152 -20.89 13.58 -10.06
CA LEU A 152 -19.51 13.15 -9.85
C LEU A 152 -19.38 11.64 -10.00
N LEU A 153 -18.27 11.19 -10.57
CA LEU A 153 -17.91 9.77 -10.67
C LEU A 153 -16.67 9.58 -9.82
N LEU A 154 -16.76 8.70 -8.84
CA LEU A 154 -15.67 8.41 -7.93
C LEU A 154 -15.31 6.93 -8.03
N PRO A 155 -14.02 6.57 -7.93
CA PRO A 155 -13.62 5.17 -8.04
C PRO A 155 -14.26 4.36 -6.91
N ARG A 156 -14.72 3.15 -7.23
CA ARG A 156 -15.26 2.22 -6.22
C ARG A 156 -14.16 1.77 -5.27
N VAL A 157 -12.99 1.42 -5.83
CA VAL A 157 -11.79 1.05 -5.06
C VAL A 157 -11.11 2.32 -4.56
N GLY A 158 -10.80 2.41 -3.27
CA GLY A 158 -10.21 3.62 -2.69
C GLY A 158 -11.21 4.78 -2.57
N PHE A 159 -12.50 4.48 -2.56
CA PHE A 159 -13.58 5.47 -2.50
C PHE A 159 -13.47 6.43 -1.31
N LEU A 160 -13.09 5.93 -0.13
CA LEU A 160 -12.89 6.75 1.07
C LEU A 160 -11.79 7.82 0.84
N ASN A 161 -10.68 7.43 0.23
CA ASN A 161 -9.58 8.36 -0.09
C ASN A 161 -10.02 9.41 -1.12
N ALA A 162 -10.84 9.02 -2.11
CA ALA A 162 -11.39 9.96 -3.08
C ALA A 162 -12.26 11.04 -2.40
N LEU A 163 -13.08 10.65 -1.42
CA LEU A 163 -13.88 11.60 -0.63
C LEU A 163 -13.01 12.51 0.25
N HIS A 164 -11.97 11.97 0.91
CA HIS A 164 -11.03 12.78 1.68
C HIS A 164 -10.31 13.82 0.81
N ASN A 165 -9.85 13.41 -0.38
CA ASN A 165 -9.21 14.31 -1.34
C ASN A 165 -10.12 15.46 -1.76
N LEU A 166 -11.41 15.19 -2.03
CA LEU A 166 -12.38 16.24 -2.34
C LEU A 166 -12.57 17.20 -1.15
N GLN A 167 -12.70 16.65 0.06
CA GLN A 167 -12.86 17.46 1.27
C GLN A 167 -11.65 18.38 1.52
N GLU A 168 -10.43 17.86 1.33
CA GLU A 168 -9.18 18.62 1.53
C GLU A 168 -8.93 19.65 0.43
N LYS A 169 -9.12 19.28 -0.86
CA LYS A 169 -8.78 20.14 -2.00
C LYS A 169 -9.87 21.14 -2.36
N ASP A 170 -11.12 20.70 -2.36
CA ASP A 170 -12.25 21.49 -2.86
C ASP A 170 -13.06 22.13 -1.72
N GLY A 171 -12.73 21.82 -0.47
CA GLY A 171 -13.43 22.35 0.72
C GLY A 171 -14.90 21.92 0.81
N VAL A 172 -15.29 20.86 0.10
CA VAL A 172 -16.65 20.33 0.12
C VAL A 172 -16.91 19.53 1.41
N LYS A 173 -18.16 19.48 1.85
CA LYS A 173 -18.57 18.69 3.02
C LYS A 173 -19.01 17.30 2.55
N ILE A 174 -18.68 16.24 3.28
CA ILE A 174 -19.16 14.88 2.93
C ILE A 174 -20.38 14.55 3.77
N PHE A 175 -21.49 14.13 3.14
CA PHE A 175 -22.67 13.72 3.88
C PHE A 175 -22.40 12.45 4.69
N ALA A 176 -22.81 12.43 5.96
CA ALA A 176 -22.41 11.40 6.92
C ALA A 176 -22.82 9.98 6.50
N ALA A 177 -23.97 9.80 5.82
CA ALA A 177 -24.38 8.50 5.32
C ALA A 177 -23.44 7.99 4.19
N LEU A 178 -23.03 8.88 3.29
CA LEU A 178 -22.05 8.57 2.25
C LEU A 178 -20.68 8.24 2.87
N TYR A 179 -20.26 9.03 3.86
CA TYR A 179 -19.02 8.77 4.59
C TYR A 179 -19.06 7.41 5.31
N SER A 180 -20.17 7.08 5.97
CA SER A 180 -20.35 5.80 6.66
C SER A 180 -20.32 4.63 5.69
N LEU A 181 -20.93 4.77 4.51
CA LEU A 181 -20.82 3.80 3.42
C LEU A 181 -19.36 3.64 2.97
N ALA A 182 -18.65 4.74 2.73
CA ALA A 182 -17.26 4.71 2.29
C ALA A 182 -16.33 4.08 3.33
N VAL A 183 -16.55 4.34 4.62
CA VAL A 183 -15.86 3.64 5.71
C VAL A 183 -16.21 2.16 5.69
N GLY A 184 -17.48 1.79 5.56
CA GLY A 184 -17.88 0.38 5.48
C GLY A 184 -17.29 -0.34 4.26
N MET A 185 -17.18 0.35 3.13
CA MET A 185 -16.51 -0.15 1.91
C MET A 185 -15.01 -0.25 2.11
N SER A 186 -14.36 0.72 2.77
CA SER A 186 -12.94 0.66 3.12
C SER A 186 -12.67 -0.49 4.08
N VAL A 187 -13.47 -0.67 5.13
CA VAL A 187 -13.37 -1.82 6.03
C VAL A 187 -13.60 -3.11 5.27
N SER A 188 -14.54 -3.11 4.30
CA SER A 188 -14.76 -4.24 3.39
C SER A 188 -13.60 -4.45 2.43
N GLU A 189 -12.89 -3.42 1.98
CA GLU A 189 -11.65 -3.52 1.18
C GLU A 189 -10.55 -4.10 2.08
N ASP A 190 -10.41 -3.59 3.30
CA ASP A 190 -9.54 -4.10 4.35
C ASP A 190 -9.86 -5.56 4.73
N THR A 191 -11.13 -6.00 4.61
CA THR A 191 -11.56 -7.41 4.83
C THR A 191 -11.66 -8.27 3.57
N THR A 192 -11.78 -7.70 2.36
CA THR A 192 -11.74 -8.42 1.07
C THR A 192 -10.32 -8.58 0.54
N ILE A 193 -9.35 -7.88 1.15
CA ILE A 193 -7.95 -8.33 1.25
C ILE A 193 -7.87 -9.75 1.88
N GLY A 194 -8.93 -10.25 2.51
CA GLY A 194 -9.08 -11.65 2.93
C GLY A 194 -9.44 -12.67 1.83
N SER A 195 -9.46 -12.30 0.54
CA SER A 195 -9.70 -13.24 -0.58
C SER A 195 -8.67 -13.22 -1.72
N ASN A 196 -7.63 -12.40 -1.61
CA ASN A 196 -6.31 -12.70 -2.18
C ASN A 196 -5.45 -13.27 -1.05
N PRO A 197 -4.48 -14.16 -1.32
CA PRO A 197 -3.86 -14.98 -0.29
C PRO A 197 -3.34 -14.11 0.85
N VAL A 198 -3.82 -14.41 2.06
CA VAL A 198 -3.52 -13.76 3.34
C VAL A 198 -2.16 -13.05 3.32
N ILE A 199 -2.18 -11.74 3.17
CA ILE A 199 -1.07 -10.87 3.56
C ILE A 199 -1.41 -10.40 4.95
N ASP A 200 -0.84 -11.10 5.91
CA ASP A 200 -0.80 -10.71 7.32
C ASP A 200 -0.47 -9.20 7.41
N GLY A 201 -1.23 -8.44 8.19
CA GLY A 201 -1.19 -6.96 8.23
C GLY A 201 0.16 -6.34 8.66
N ASN A 202 1.19 -7.16 8.83
CA ASN A 202 2.55 -6.78 9.22
C ASN A 202 3.39 -6.24 8.06
N PHE A 203 3.06 -6.58 6.81
CA PHE A 203 3.84 -6.22 5.63
C PHE A 203 2.93 -5.56 4.59
N PRO A 204 2.65 -4.25 4.69
CA PRO A 204 1.73 -3.59 3.78
C PRO A 204 2.33 -3.46 2.37
N LEU A 205 1.48 -3.58 1.35
CA LEU A 205 1.80 -3.22 -0.03
C LEU A 205 1.49 -1.73 -0.24
N ILE A 206 2.48 -0.98 -0.71
CA ILE A 206 2.35 0.46 -0.97
C ILE A 206 2.68 0.73 -2.44
N ASP A 207 1.77 1.37 -3.14
CA ASP A 207 2.05 1.87 -4.47
C ASP A 207 2.83 3.19 -4.40
N LEU A 208 4.03 3.21 -4.98
CA LEU A 208 4.86 4.40 -5.09
C LEU A 208 4.54 5.22 -6.34
N GLU A 209 3.37 5.02 -6.98
CA GLU A 209 2.86 5.88 -8.06
C GLU A 209 3.29 7.34 -7.83
N THR A 210 4.16 7.80 -8.72
CA THR A 210 4.90 9.04 -8.54
C THR A 210 3.90 10.16 -8.33
N ALA A 211 3.92 10.73 -7.13
CA ALA A 211 3.23 11.98 -6.87
C ALA A 211 3.76 13.02 -7.86
N SER A 212 3.02 13.24 -8.94
CA SER A 212 3.11 14.35 -9.88
C SER A 212 4.52 14.77 -10.32
N HIS A 213 5.02 14.26 -11.46
CA HIS A 213 5.98 14.92 -12.38
C HIS A 213 7.31 15.53 -11.83
N SER A 214 7.62 15.46 -10.53
CA SER A 214 8.73 16.18 -9.88
C SER A 214 9.68 15.29 -9.07
N GLY A 215 9.41 13.99 -8.93
CA GLY A 215 10.26 13.06 -8.18
C GLY A 215 10.20 13.21 -6.65
N ILE A 216 9.27 14.02 -6.13
CA ILE A 216 9.01 14.21 -4.70
C ILE A 216 7.75 13.42 -4.33
N PRO A 217 7.80 12.49 -3.35
CA PRO A 217 6.63 11.70 -2.97
C PRO A 217 5.58 12.54 -2.23
N SER A 218 4.31 12.15 -2.34
CA SER A 218 3.23 12.83 -1.59
C SER A 218 3.39 12.60 -0.09
N VAL A 219 2.96 13.57 0.72
CA VAL A 219 2.97 13.45 2.20
C VAL A 219 2.20 12.21 2.66
N SER A 220 1.12 11.85 1.98
CA SER A 220 0.33 10.64 2.28
C SER A 220 1.13 9.36 2.02
N ALA A 221 1.78 9.24 0.86
CA ALA A 221 2.64 8.10 0.54
C ALA A 221 3.83 8.00 1.50
N ALA A 222 4.49 9.13 1.77
CA ALA A 222 5.59 9.23 2.72
C ALA A 222 5.20 8.71 4.12
N ARG A 223 4.05 9.16 4.66
CA ARG A 223 3.54 8.70 5.95
C ARG A 223 3.23 7.21 5.96
N LYS A 224 2.66 6.66 4.88
CA LYS A 224 2.38 5.21 4.76
C LYS A 224 3.67 4.39 4.77
N VAL A 225 4.66 4.81 3.98
CA VAL A 225 5.98 4.17 3.92
C VAL A 225 6.64 4.21 5.29
N THR A 226 6.77 5.38 5.91
CA THR A 226 7.43 5.52 7.21
C THR A 226 6.72 4.70 8.28
N ARG A 227 5.38 4.75 8.35
CA ARG A 227 4.62 3.97 9.34
C ARG A 227 4.81 2.47 9.19
N ALA A 228 4.80 1.96 7.96
CA ALA A 228 5.05 0.55 7.70
C ALA A 228 6.45 0.11 8.19
N LEU A 229 7.46 0.95 7.95
CA LEU A 229 8.84 0.70 8.41
C LEU A 229 9.01 0.86 9.94
N GLN A 230 8.20 1.71 10.58
CA GLN A 230 8.13 1.79 12.05
C GLN A 230 7.53 0.53 12.65
N ASP A 231 6.43 0.03 12.07
CA ASP A 231 5.65 -1.10 12.59
C ASP A 231 6.43 -2.43 12.52
N SER A 232 6.99 -2.78 11.35
CA SER A 232 7.65 -4.09 11.17
C SER A 232 9.07 -4.01 10.63
N GLY A 233 9.55 -2.84 10.20
CA GLY A 233 10.82 -2.70 9.48
C GLY A 233 10.80 -3.24 8.05
N PHE A 234 9.64 -3.69 7.57
CA PHE A 234 9.42 -4.30 6.25
C PHE A 234 8.17 -3.75 5.59
N LEU A 235 8.19 -3.65 4.26
CA LEU A 235 7.01 -3.40 3.45
C LEU A 235 7.21 -3.97 2.04
N MET A 236 6.15 -3.98 1.25
CA MET A 236 6.22 -4.26 -0.18
C MET A 236 5.85 -3.01 -0.96
N ILE A 237 6.46 -2.81 -2.13
CA ILE A 237 6.13 -1.71 -3.03
C ILE A 237 5.85 -2.15 -4.45
N THR A 238 4.97 -1.44 -5.12
CA THR A 238 4.97 -1.30 -6.58
C THR A 238 5.55 0.06 -6.96
N SER A 239 6.20 0.15 -8.12
CA SER A 239 6.65 1.42 -8.67
C SER A 239 6.65 1.37 -10.20
N PRO A 240 6.36 2.49 -10.88
CA PRO A 240 6.38 2.56 -12.33
C PRO A 240 7.80 2.31 -12.90
N GLU A 241 8.86 2.58 -12.14
CA GLU A 241 10.25 2.28 -12.51
C GLU A 241 10.55 0.76 -12.46
N LEU A 242 9.82 0.01 -11.63
CA LEU A 242 10.08 -1.41 -11.36
C LEU A 242 9.07 -2.33 -12.06
N THR A 243 8.85 -2.12 -13.36
CA THR A 243 7.87 -2.90 -14.15
C THR A 243 8.07 -4.42 -14.05
N LYS A 244 6.98 -5.19 -14.18
CA LYS A 244 7.01 -6.66 -14.19
C LYS A 244 7.98 -7.23 -15.23
N ASP A 245 8.09 -6.58 -16.40
CA ASP A 245 9.01 -7.02 -17.46
C ASP A 245 10.46 -6.79 -17.08
N LEU A 246 10.78 -5.66 -16.44
CA LEU A 246 12.11 -5.40 -15.92
C LEU A 246 12.49 -6.39 -14.81
N GLN A 247 11.58 -6.68 -13.88
CA GLN A 247 11.79 -7.69 -12.83
C GLN A 247 12.09 -9.09 -13.43
N LYS A 248 11.31 -9.52 -14.42
CA LYS A 248 11.54 -10.80 -15.12
C LYS A 248 12.91 -10.86 -15.79
N ARG A 249 13.31 -9.79 -16.50
CA ARG A 249 14.64 -9.70 -17.12
C ARG A 249 15.75 -9.73 -16.08
N ALA A 250 15.59 -9.03 -14.96
CA ALA A 250 16.56 -9.03 -13.87
C ALA A 250 16.77 -10.42 -13.26
N LEU A 251 15.69 -11.18 -13.02
CA LEU A 251 15.79 -12.56 -12.51
C LEU A 251 16.46 -13.51 -13.51
N ILE A 252 16.12 -13.41 -14.80
CA ILE A 252 16.76 -14.19 -15.87
C ILE A 252 18.25 -13.86 -15.95
N ALA A 253 18.59 -12.57 -15.93
CA ALA A 253 19.97 -12.10 -15.98
C ALA A 253 20.76 -12.58 -14.75
N ALA A 254 20.18 -12.47 -13.56
CA ALA A 254 20.76 -12.98 -12.33
C ALA A 254 21.03 -14.49 -12.39
N SER A 255 20.06 -15.27 -12.88
CA SER A 255 20.24 -16.71 -13.08
C SER A 255 21.41 -17.00 -14.01
N ARG A 256 21.51 -16.29 -15.14
CA ARG A 256 22.59 -16.50 -16.12
C ARG A 256 23.97 -16.18 -15.55
N VAL A 257 24.10 -15.13 -14.73
CA VAL A 257 25.35 -14.82 -14.03
C VAL A 257 25.71 -15.96 -13.07
N LEU A 258 24.74 -16.46 -12.30
CA LEU A 258 24.95 -17.52 -11.31
C LEU A 258 25.23 -18.90 -11.95
N ASP A 259 24.98 -19.07 -13.25
CA ASP A 259 25.32 -20.28 -14.01
C ASP A 259 26.78 -20.32 -14.50
N ILE A 260 27.54 -19.23 -14.35
CA ILE A 260 28.92 -19.15 -14.84
C ILE A 260 29.84 -19.95 -13.90
N GLN A 261 30.00 -21.24 -14.19
CA GLN A 261 30.77 -22.18 -13.37
C GLN A 261 32.27 -21.86 -13.25
N SER A 262 32.83 -21.08 -14.18
CA SER A 262 34.26 -20.73 -14.21
C SER A 262 34.56 -19.30 -13.73
N SER A 263 33.58 -18.60 -13.14
CA SER A 263 33.75 -17.21 -12.72
C SER A 263 34.24 -17.12 -11.27
N SER A 264 35.28 -16.32 -11.04
CA SER A 264 35.67 -15.82 -9.72
C SER A 264 34.57 -15.01 -9.03
N THR A 265 33.58 -14.53 -9.78
CA THR A 265 32.49 -13.68 -9.29
C THR A 265 31.43 -14.47 -8.50
N VAL A 266 31.25 -15.77 -8.78
CA VAL A 266 30.23 -16.60 -8.13
C VAL A 266 30.84 -17.37 -6.96
N VAL A 267 30.34 -17.13 -5.76
CA VAL A 267 30.86 -17.68 -4.51
C VAL A 267 29.83 -18.61 -3.89
N SER A 268 30.28 -19.78 -3.43
CA SER A 268 29.46 -20.65 -2.58
C SER A 268 29.51 -20.15 -1.15
N HIS A 269 28.36 -19.96 -0.53
CA HIS A 269 28.31 -19.59 0.87
C HIS A 269 28.74 -20.82 1.71
N PRO A 270 29.61 -20.66 2.70
CA PRO A 270 30.25 -21.81 3.36
C PRO A 270 29.36 -22.52 4.38
N SER A 271 28.35 -21.82 4.92
CA SER A 271 27.39 -22.37 5.88
C SER A 271 25.96 -22.51 5.35
N ASP A 272 25.43 -21.48 4.68
CA ASP A 272 24.10 -21.50 4.08
C ASP A 272 24.09 -22.23 2.72
N PRO A 273 23.04 -23.00 2.38
CA PRO A 273 22.94 -23.76 1.13
C PRO A 273 22.59 -22.85 -0.07
N LYS A 274 23.49 -21.90 -0.38
CA LYS A 274 23.33 -20.90 -1.44
C LYS A 274 24.65 -20.54 -2.11
N ILE A 275 24.56 -20.11 -3.35
CA ILE A 275 25.60 -19.38 -4.06
C ILE A 275 25.18 -17.93 -4.25
N TYR A 276 26.14 -17.03 -4.38
CA TYR A 276 25.87 -15.63 -4.67
C TYR A 276 26.95 -14.98 -5.54
N ALA A 277 26.59 -13.88 -6.19
CA ALA A 277 27.51 -12.97 -6.88
C ALA A 277 27.29 -11.55 -6.34
N MET A 278 28.37 -10.84 -6.03
CA MET A 278 28.34 -9.44 -5.63
C MET A 278 28.77 -8.54 -6.78
N LEU A 279 27.96 -7.53 -7.07
CA LEU A 279 28.21 -6.48 -8.05
C LEU A 279 28.19 -5.13 -7.34
N TYR A 280 29.22 -4.31 -7.56
CA TYR A 280 29.41 -3.04 -6.86
C TYR A 280 29.29 -1.87 -7.83
N GLY A 281 28.46 -0.87 -7.51
CA GLY A 281 28.21 0.27 -8.37
C GLY A 281 27.45 -0.08 -9.65
N VAL A 282 27.13 0.92 -10.49
CA VAL A 282 26.45 0.68 -11.79
C VAL A 282 27.41 0.16 -12.88
N ASP A 283 28.70 0.49 -12.75
CA ASP A 283 29.76 0.15 -13.70
C ASP A 283 30.43 -1.19 -13.40
N PHE A 284 29.74 -2.10 -12.69
CA PHE A 284 30.26 -3.43 -12.41
C PHE A 284 30.69 -4.16 -13.70
N SER A 285 31.67 -5.04 -13.53
CA SER A 285 32.11 -5.99 -14.55
C SER A 285 31.93 -7.41 -14.02
N ILE A 286 31.70 -8.36 -14.93
CA ILE A 286 31.47 -9.77 -14.60
C ILE A 286 32.49 -10.57 -15.38
N ASP A 287 33.28 -11.39 -14.67
CA ASP A 287 34.28 -12.24 -15.29
C ASP A 287 33.62 -13.44 -15.98
N GLY A 288 34.02 -13.70 -17.23
CA GLY A 288 33.56 -14.83 -18.03
C GLY A 288 32.89 -14.44 -19.34
N ALA A 289 32.58 -15.44 -20.17
CA ALA A 289 31.87 -15.23 -21.42
C ALA A 289 30.36 -15.01 -21.16
N ILE A 290 29.99 -13.79 -20.80
CA ILE A 290 28.60 -13.39 -20.58
C ILE A 290 28.11 -12.45 -21.69
N ASP A 291 26.86 -12.65 -22.10
CA ASP A 291 26.20 -11.81 -23.10
C ASP A 291 26.08 -10.37 -22.56
N GLN A 292 26.48 -9.39 -23.37
CA GLN A 292 26.34 -7.96 -23.07
C GLN A 292 24.90 -7.57 -22.73
N LYS A 293 23.90 -8.25 -23.31
CA LYS A 293 22.49 -8.02 -22.98
C LYS A 293 22.18 -8.35 -21.52
N VAL A 294 22.81 -9.38 -20.94
CA VAL A 294 22.63 -9.76 -19.53
C VAL A 294 23.17 -8.68 -18.60
N ILE A 295 24.35 -8.14 -18.92
CA ILE A 295 24.94 -7.01 -18.18
C ILE A 295 24.03 -5.79 -18.29
N GLN A 296 23.54 -5.48 -19.48
CA GLN A 296 22.65 -4.35 -19.73
C GLN A 296 21.34 -4.47 -18.95
N ASP A 297 20.72 -5.65 -18.91
CA ASP A 297 19.49 -5.90 -18.14
C ASP A 297 19.69 -5.69 -16.63
N LEU A 298 20.84 -6.11 -16.08
CA LEU A 298 21.19 -5.85 -14.67
C LEU A 298 21.49 -4.38 -14.38
N ARG A 299 22.10 -3.65 -15.33
CA ARG A 299 22.34 -2.21 -15.20
C ARG A 299 21.03 -1.41 -15.21
N GLU A 300 20.12 -1.74 -16.11
CA GLU A 300 18.78 -1.14 -16.13
C GLU A 300 18.04 -1.38 -14.81
N TRP A 301 18.12 -2.61 -14.28
CA TRP A 301 17.54 -2.95 -12.99
C TRP A 301 18.17 -2.15 -11.84
N TYR A 302 19.50 -2.07 -11.80
CA TYR A 302 20.24 -1.28 -10.81
C TYR A 302 19.85 0.20 -10.86
N THR A 303 19.76 0.80 -12.05
CA THR A 303 19.35 2.20 -12.20
C THR A 303 17.93 2.44 -11.70
N ALA A 304 16.98 1.55 -12.02
CA ALA A 304 15.61 1.66 -11.54
C ALA A 304 15.55 1.58 -10.00
N LEU A 305 16.24 0.61 -9.40
CA LEU A 305 16.34 0.47 -7.94
C LEU A 305 16.94 1.69 -7.27
N ARG A 306 17.97 2.31 -7.87
CA ARG A 306 18.58 3.54 -7.36
C ARG A 306 17.58 4.70 -7.35
N SER A 307 16.81 4.88 -8.42
CA SER A 307 15.75 5.89 -8.45
C SER A 307 14.66 5.62 -7.40
N THR A 308 14.24 4.36 -7.25
CA THR A 308 13.28 3.97 -6.22
C THR A 308 13.81 4.18 -4.80
N LYS A 309 15.10 3.88 -4.55
CA LYS A 309 15.79 4.17 -3.28
C LYS A 309 15.66 5.65 -2.92
N ASP A 310 15.96 6.55 -3.84
CA ASP A 310 15.92 8.00 -3.56
C ASP A 310 14.50 8.46 -3.19
N ILE A 311 13.47 7.90 -3.85
CA ILE A 311 12.06 8.16 -3.50
C ILE A 311 11.75 7.66 -2.08
N LEU A 312 12.17 6.44 -1.74
CA LEU A 312 11.97 5.86 -0.41
C LEU A 312 12.68 6.67 0.70
N LEU A 313 13.92 7.11 0.46
CA LEU A 313 14.66 7.94 1.41
C LEU A 313 13.98 9.30 1.65
N ARG A 314 13.41 9.92 0.60
CA ARG A 314 12.57 11.13 0.74
C ARG A 314 11.28 10.86 1.49
N CYS A 315 10.61 9.74 1.20
CA CYS A 315 9.41 9.32 1.95
C CYS A 315 9.72 9.23 3.45
N ILE A 316 10.87 8.64 3.80
CA ILE A 316 11.30 8.48 5.18
C ILE A 316 11.56 9.85 5.82
N ALA A 317 12.33 10.74 5.20
CA ALA A 317 12.57 12.09 5.71
C ALA A 317 11.26 12.88 5.95
N ILE A 318 10.34 12.86 4.97
CA ILE A 318 9.04 13.53 5.08
C ILE A 318 8.18 12.90 6.19
N GLY A 319 8.13 11.57 6.27
CA GLY A 319 7.32 10.88 7.27
C GLY A 319 7.84 11.03 8.70
N LEU A 320 9.15 11.27 8.87
CA LEU A 320 9.77 11.65 10.14
C LEU A 320 9.62 13.14 10.46
N GLY A 321 9.03 13.93 9.56
CA GLY A 321 8.81 15.37 9.76
C GLY A 321 10.07 16.22 9.63
N MET A 322 11.06 15.77 8.87
CA MET A 322 12.29 16.52 8.61
C MET A 322 12.03 17.66 7.62
N ASP A 323 12.62 18.83 7.87
CA ASP A 323 12.51 19.98 6.96
C ASP A 323 13.28 19.76 5.64
N ASP A 324 14.43 19.08 5.72
CA ASP A 324 15.22 18.70 4.54
C ASP A 324 14.80 17.31 4.04
N THR A 325 14.01 17.29 2.96
CA THR A 325 13.52 16.05 2.35
C THR A 325 14.62 15.24 1.66
N ASP A 326 15.73 15.88 1.28
CA ASP A 326 16.86 15.23 0.61
C ASP A 326 17.99 14.85 1.58
N PHE A 327 17.78 15.02 2.89
CA PHE A 327 18.78 14.74 3.92
C PHE A 327 19.41 13.35 3.74
N PHE A 328 18.58 12.29 3.73
CA PHE A 328 19.09 10.93 3.58
C PHE A 328 19.62 10.66 2.16
N VAL A 329 19.04 11.28 1.12
CA VAL A 329 19.52 11.12 -0.27
C VAL A 329 20.95 11.65 -0.40
N THR A 330 21.26 12.77 0.24
CA THR A 330 22.59 13.39 0.25
C THR A 330 23.63 12.49 0.91
N LEU A 331 23.22 11.66 1.87
CA LEU A 331 24.08 10.67 2.52
C LEU A 331 24.32 9.41 1.67
N HIS A 332 23.76 9.31 0.46
CA HIS A 332 23.88 8.16 -0.46
C HIS A 332 24.30 8.54 -1.89
N ASN A 333 25.03 9.64 -2.05
CA ASN A 333 25.40 10.20 -3.35
C ASN A 333 26.74 9.68 -3.92
N GLU A 334 27.52 8.88 -3.17
CA GLU A 334 28.82 8.34 -3.61
C GLU A 334 28.73 7.09 -4.51
N HIS A 335 27.52 6.64 -4.86
CA HIS A 335 27.31 5.45 -5.70
C HIS A 335 27.80 4.13 -5.08
N ASN A 336 27.81 4.04 -3.76
CA ASN A 336 28.28 2.88 -2.99
C ASN A 336 27.31 1.70 -2.96
N ASP A 337 26.13 1.83 -3.58
CA ASP A 337 25.12 0.77 -3.55
C ASP A 337 25.64 -0.53 -4.21
N SER A 338 25.15 -1.67 -3.73
CA SER A 338 25.60 -2.98 -4.22
C SER A 338 24.43 -3.90 -4.57
N LEU A 339 24.64 -4.76 -5.56
CA LEU A 339 23.67 -5.76 -5.99
C LEU A 339 24.21 -7.16 -5.66
N ARG A 340 23.42 -7.95 -4.95
CA ARG A 340 23.71 -9.36 -4.65
C ARG A 340 22.71 -10.24 -5.36
N LEU A 341 23.21 -11.07 -6.27
CA LEU A 341 22.45 -12.11 -6.94
C LEU A 341 22.59 -13.37 -6.08
N LEU A 342 21.48 -14.00 -5.69
CA LEU A 342 21.50 -15.20 -4.86
C LEU A 342 20.73 -16.34 -5.52
N ARG A 343 21.29 -17.55 -5.43
CA ARG A 343 20.58 -18.79 -5.72
C ARG A 343 20.72 -19.75 -4.55
N TYR A 344 19.59 -20.16 -4.00
CA TYR A 344 19.51 -21.17 -2.95
C TYR A 344 19.27 -22.54 -3.59
N HIS A 345 20.03 -23.54 -3.15
CA HIS A 345 19.88 -24.91 -3.66
C HIS A 345 18.58 -25.55 -3.18
N SER A 346 18.06 -26.52 -3.93
CA SER A 346 16.97 -27.37 -3.46
C SER A 346 17.38 -28.13 -2.20
N GLY A 347 16.40 -28.48 -1.38
CA GLY A 347 16.57 -29.21 -0.14
C GLY A 347 15.46 -30.23 0.10
N ASP A 348 15.39 -30.71 1.34
CA ASP A 348 14.48 -31.74 1.82
C ASP A 348 13.83 -31.33 3.16
N GLU A 349 13.14 -32.25 3.81
CA GLU A 349 12.47 -32.01 5.10
C GLU A 349 13.42 -31.66 6.25
N ASN A 350 14.71 -31.96 6.14
CA ASN A 350 15.73 -31.68 7.15
C ASN A 350 16.43 -30.33 6.90
N THR A 351 16.07 -29.64 5.81
CA THR A 351 16.64 -28.34 5.47
C THR A 351 16.18 -27.30 6.48
N GLY A 352 17.12 -26.79 7.28
CA GLY A 352 16.91 -25.65 8.16
C GLY A 352 16.89 -24.33 7.39
N ASN A 353 17.41 -23.26 8.00
CA ASN A 353 17.53 -21.98 7.32
C ASN A 353 18.41 -22.09 6.06
N ARG A 354 17.87 -21.69 4.91
CA ARG A 354 18.62 -21.46 3.67
C ARG A 354 19.37 -20.12 3.68
N CYS A 355 18.96 -19.19 4.54
CA CYS A 355 19.72 -18.02 4.97
C CYS A 355 19.50 -17.84 6.47
N LYS A 356 20.57 -17.82 7.27
CA LYS A 356 20.47 -17.62 8.73
C LYS A 356 19.83 -16.29 9.13
N GLU A 357 19.37 -16.24 10.37
CA GLU A 357 18.82 -15.04 11.00
C GLU A 357 19.85 -13.90 10.97
N HIS A 358 19.49 -12.76 10.40
CA HIS A 358 20.31 -11.56 10.39
C HIS A 358 19.44 -10.31 10.21
N SER A 359 20.05 -9.15 10.38
CA SER A 359 19.54 -7.87 9.89
C SER A 359 20.55 -7.31 8.88
N ASP A 360 20.08 -6.47 7.97
CA ASP A 360 20.96 -5.85 6.98
C ASP A 360 21.76 -4.69 7.58
N TYR A 361 22.92 -4.40 7.02
CA TYR A 361 23.86 -3.45 7.61
C TYR A 361 23.58 -1.99 7.23
N GLY A 362 23.31 -1.77 5.94
CA GLY A 362 23.14 -0.46 5.28
C GLY A 362 21.91 0.30 5.77
N THR A 363 21.30 1.11 4.89
CA THR A 363 20.10 1.87 5.26
C THR A 363 18.82 1.20 4.81
N LEU A 364 18.77 0.77 3.56
CA LEU A 364 17.63 0.09 2.94
C LEU A 364 18.12 -1.11 2.13
N THR A 365 17.32 -2.17 2.14
CA THR A 365 17.46 -3.27 1.19
C THR A 365 16.21 -3.34 0.32
N LEU A 366 16.40 -3.41 -1.00
CA LEU A 366 15.33 -3.63 -1.98
C LEU A 366 15.51 -5.04 -2.55
N LEU A 367 14.55 -5.92 -2.30
CA LEU A 367 14.65 -7.36 -2.57
C LEU A 367 13.62 -7.80 -3.61
N LEU A 368 14.11 -8.26 -4.75
CA LEU A 368 13.33 -8.99 -5.75
C LEU A 368 13.44 -10.50 -5.52
N THR A 369 12.33 -11.20 -5.64
CA THR A 369 12.26 -12.67 -5.51
C THR A 369 11.54 -13.29 -6.70
N ASP A 370 11.81 -14.56 -6.99
CA ASP A 370 11.16 -15.34 -8.05
C ASP A 370 9.81 -15.94 -7.65
N GLY A 371 9.30 -15.61 -6.46
CA GLY A 371 8.06 -16.15 -5.89
C GLY A 371 8.22 -17.45 -5.12
N VAL A 372 9.43 -18.04 -5.08
CA VAL A 372 9.68 -19.18 -4.19
C VAL A 372 9.78 -18.68 -2.74
N GLY A 373 8.91 -19.23 -1.89
CA GLY A 373 8.74 -18.83 -0.49
C GLY A 373 9.93 -19.14 0.41
N GLY A 374 9.74 -18.86 1.70
CA GLY A 374 10.70 -19.11 2.77
C GLY A 374 11.26 -17.84 3.40
N LEU A 375 11.09 -16.66 2.82
CA LEU A 375 11.48 -15.42 3.48
C LEU A 375 10.58 -15.15 4.69
N GLU A 376 11.18 -14.93 5.85
CA GLU A 376 10.47 -14.62 7.10
C GLU A 376 11.13 -13.42 7.80
N ALA A 377 10.32 -12.60 8.47
CA ALA A 377 10.77 -11.54 9.38
C ALA A 377 10.27 -11.81 10.79
N PHE A 378 11.08 -11.44 11.79
CA PHE A 378 10.77 -11.64 13.20
C PHE A 378 10.02 -10.42 13.75
N VAL A 379 8.70 -10.54 13.82
CA VAL A 379 7.76 -9.47 14.22
C VAL A 379 6.84 -9.99 15.31
N ASP A 380 6.57 -9.18 16.33
CA ASP A 380 5.79 -9.58 17.52
C ASP A 380 6.29 -10.83 18.24
N ASN A 381 7.62 -11.04 18.25
CA ASN A 381 8.28 -12.24 18.75
C ASN A 381 7.96 -13.53 17.99
N GLU A 382 7.53 -13.44 16.74
CA GLU A 382 7.22 -14.60 15.89
C GLU A 382 7.91 -14.48 14.53
N TRP A 383 8.35 -15.61 13.97
CA TRP A 383 8.84 -15.67 12.59
C TRP A 383 7.67 -15.71 11.61
N ARG A 384 7.36 -14.56 11.01
CA ARG A 384 6.22 -14.40 10.11
C ARG A 384 6.64 -14.42 8.64
N PRO A 385 5.91 -15.14 7.77
CA PRO A 385 6.21 -15.18 6.34
C PRO A 385 5.99 -13.82 5.70
N ILE A 386 6.96 -13.38 4.89
CA ILE A 386 6.75 -12.25 3.98
C ILE A 386 6.13 -12.80 2.69
N PRO A 387 4.91 -12.39 2.34
CA PRO A 387 4.23 -12.91 1.16
C PRO A 387 4.88 -12.42 -0.13
N TYR A 388 4.70 -13.20 -1.18
CA TYR A 388 5.05 -12.80 -2.54
C TYR A 388 3.84 -12.18 -3.23
N ILE A 389 4.01 -10.99 -3.81
CA ILE A 389 3.02 -10.34 -4.67
C ILE A 389 3.66 -10.10 -6.04
N GLU A 390 3.02 -10.59 -7.09
CA GLU A 390 3.52 -10.40 -8.45
C GLU A 390 3.57 -8.91 -8.82
N GLY A 391 4.76 -8.43 -9.18
CA GLY A 391 5.00 -7.03 -9.54
C GLY A 391 5.40 -6.15 -8.36
N ALA A 392 5.37 -6.65 -7.13
CA ALA A 392 5.93 -5.95 -5.99
C ALA A 392 7.38 -6.40 -5.71
N ILE A 393 8.15 -5.51 -5.08
CA ILE A 393 9.40 -5.88 -4.42
C ILE A 393 9.32 -5.63 -2.92
N ILE A 394 10.15 -6.31 -2.15
CA ILE A 394 10.21 -6.18 -0.69
C ILE A 394 11.24 -5.09 -0.35
N VAL A 395 10.94 -4.28 0.66
CA VAL A 395 11.83 -3.25 1.20
C VAL A 395 12.00 -3.48 2.69
N ASN A 396 13.23 -3.41 3.18
CA ASN A 396 13.49 -3.46 4.62
C ASN A 396 14.57 -2.48 5.08
N ILE A 397 14.51 -2.14 6.35
CA ILE A 397 15.46 -1.26 7.03
C ILE A 397 16.73 -2.03 7.40
N GLY A 398 17.87 -1.41 7.16
CA GLY A 398 19.17 -1.83 7.68
C GLY A 398 19.57 -1.09 8.95
N SER A 399 20.56 -1.63 9.66
CA SER A 399 20.98 -1.14 10.97
C SER A 399 21.46 0.30 10.99
N ILE A 400 22.12 0.79 9.94
CA ILE A 400 22.60 2.20 9.92
C ILE A 400 21.42 3.17 9.95
N LEU A 401 20.36 2.92 9.17
CA LEU A 401 19.19 3.81 9.20
C LEU A 401 18.40 3.68 10.50
N SER A 402 18.37 2.49 11.11
CA SER A 402 17.81 2.29 12.45
C SER A 402 18.56 3.14 13.49
N GLU A 403 19.89 3.12 13.50
CA GLU A 403 20.71 3.93 14.42
C GLU A 403 20.51 5.45 14.18
N TRP A 404 20.53 5.88 12.91
CA TRP A 404 20.29 7.27 12.53
C TRP A 404 18.93 7.81 12.99
N THR A 405 17.92 6.94 13.00
CA THR A 405 16.56 7.27 13.46
C THR A 405 16.33 6.92 14.91
N ARG A 406 17.38 6.58 15.69
CA ARG A 406 17.31 6.21 17.11
C ARG A 406 16.29 5.10 17.38
N HIS A 407 16.26 4.12 16.48
CA HIS A 407 15.34 2.99 16.48
C HIS A 407 13.86 3.34 16.31
N GLU A 408 13.52 4.54 15.82
CA GLU A 408 12.17 4.79 15.31
C GLU A 408 11.86 3.86 14.12
N LEU A 409 12.86 3.60 13.26
CA LEU A 409 12.78 2.57 12.23
C LEU A 409 13.52 1.31 12.67
N ASN A 410 12.88 0.16 12.50
CA ASN A 410 13.37 -1.10 13.03
C ASN A 410 14.19 -1.88 12.00
N ALA A 411 15.47 -2.12 12.26
CA ALA A 411 16.24 -3.14 11.54
C ALA A 411 15.79 -4.53 12.01
N THR A 412 14.82 -5.11 11.28
CA THR A 412 14.14 -6.34 11.70
C THR A 412 14.94 -7.58 11.31
N LEU A 413 15.07 -8.52 12.25
CA LEU A 413 15.70 -9.82 11.99
C LEU A 413 14.87 -10.56 10.94
N HIS A 414 15.54 -11.10 9.94
CA HIS A 414 14.92 -11.87 8.88
C HIS A 414 15.79 -13.07 8.49
N ARG A 415 15.17 -14.05 7.85
CA ARG A 415 15.80 -15.30 7.42
C ARG A 415 15.16 -15.84 6.16
N VAL A 416 15.80 -16.83 5.54
CA VAL A 416 15.14 -17.69 4.54
C VAL A 416 15.01 -19.07 5.15
N ALA A 417 13.81 -19.44 5.57
CA ALA A 417 13.49 -20.67 6.26
C ALA A 417 13.42 -21.89 5.32
N GLY A 418 13.63 -23.06 5.90
CA GLY A 418 13.31 -24.37 5.33
C GLY A 418 12.44 -25.19 6.29
N PRO A 419 11.99 -26.39 5.91
CA PRO A 419 11.03 -27.20 6.68
C PRO A 419 11.47 -27.55 8.11
N ALA A 420 12.77 -27.52 8.40
CA ALA A 420 13.33 -27.76 9.74
C ALA A 420 13.64 -26.47 10.51
N SER A 421 13.28 -25.29 10.00
CA SER A 421 13.46 -24.01 10.68
C SER A 421 12.56 -23.91 11.92
N ILE A 422 13.19 -23.72 13.08
CA ILE A 422 12.49 -23.64 14.38
C ILE A 422 11.69 -22.34 14.46
N GLY A 423 10.48 -22.42 15.02
CA GLY A 423 9.63 -21.25 15.32
C GLY A 423 8.97 -20.59 14.10
N SER A 424 9.11 -21.17 12.90
CA SER A 424 8.45 -20.68 11.69
C SER A 424 6.93 -20.71 11.82
N LYS A 425 6.25 -19.64 11.41
CA LYS A 425 4.79 -19.61 11.22
C LYS A 425 4.36 -20.01 9.81
N THR A 426 5.31 -20.20 8.89
CA THR A 426 5.02 -20.73 7.55
C THR A 426 4.63 -22.21 7.68
N PRO A 427 3.50 -22.65 7.09
CA PRO A 427 3.14 -24.07 7.09
C PRO A 427 4.27 -24.94 6.53
N LYS A 428 4.58 -26.06 7.20
CA LYS A 428 5.68 -26.96 6.80
C LYS A 428 5.53 -27.43 5.35
N GLU A 429 4.31 -27.65 4.89
CA GLU A 429 3.99 -28.07 3.51
C GLU A 429 4.40 -27.00 2.47
N ASP A 430 4.23 -25.73 2.80
CA ASP A 430 4.63 -24.62 1.92
C ASP A 430 6.16 -24.48 1.89
N LEU A 431 6.82 -24.66 3.04
CA LEU A 431 8.28 -24.73 3.10
C LEU A 431 8.83 -25.93 2.33
N MET A 432 8.18 -27.09 2.40
CA MET A 432 8.53 -28.29 1.61
C MET A 432 8.43 -28.01 0.11
N ARG A 433 7.36 -27.34 -0.32
CA ARG A 433 7.21 -26.90 -1.71
C ARG A 433 8.33 -25.92 -2.10
N ALA A 434 8.64 -24.96 -1.23
CA ALA A 434 9.66 -23.95 -1.48
C ALA A 434 11.10 -24.52 -1.57
N VAL A 435 11.44 -25.55 -0.78
CA VAL A 435 12.76 -26.20 -0.86
C VAL A 435 12.87 -27.21 -1.99
N SER A 436 11.76 -27.70 -2.55
CA SER A 436 11.80 -28.65 -3.66
C SER A 436 12.42 -28.07 -4.95
N VAL A 437 12.43 -26.74 -5.08
CA VAL A 437 12.99 -26.01 -6.22
C VAL A 437 14.10 -25.03 -5.79
N PRO A 438 15.04 -24.70 -6.70
CA PRO A 438 15.95 -23.59 -6.48
C PRO A 438 15.17 -22.29 -6.29
N ARG A 439 15.67 -21.41 -5.42
CA ARG A 439 15.12 -20.06 -5.23
C ARG A 439 16.15 -19.05 -5.71
N ILE A 440 15.72 -18.05 -6.46
CA ILE A 440 16.54 -16.92 -6.89
C ILE A 440 16.01 -15.64 -6.26
N SER A 441 16.92 -14.82 -5.76
CA SER A 441 16.59 -13.47 -5.32
C SER A 441 17.71 -12.50 -5.69
N VAL A 442 17.33 -11.24 -5.91
CA VAL A 442 18.24 -10.14 -6.20
C VAL A 442 18.06 -9.08 -5.12
N ALA A 443 19.07 -8.92 -4.27
CA ALA A 443 19.07 -7.94 -3.18
C ALA A 443 19.91 -6.73 -3.58
N TYR A 444 19.33 -5.55 -3.50
CA TYR A 444 20.02 -4.27 -3.66
C TYR A 444 20.20 -3.64 -2.29
N PHE A 445 21.45 -3.40 -1.91
CA PHE A 445 21.80 -2.75 -0.64
C PHE A 445 22.08 -1.28 -0.90
N ALA A 446 21.26 -0.42 -0.28
CA ALA A 446 21.49 1.01 -0.23
C ALA A 446 22.51 1.29 0.87
N ASP A 447 23.77 1.47 0.46
CA ASP A 447 24.87 1.76 1.36
C ASP A 447 25.14 3.28 1.36
N PRO A 448 25.29 3.91 2.52
CA PRO A 448 25.59 5.33 2.59
C PRO A 448 27.02 5.65 2.18
N ASN A 449 27.31 6.94 2.08
CA ASN A 449 28.64 7.47 1.81
C ASN A 449 29.65 6.98 2.86
N GLU A 450 30.86 6.60 2.42
CA GLU A 450 31.83 5.82 3.22
C GLU A 450 32.21 6.53 4.53
N LYS A 451 32.36 7.85 4.44
CA LYS A 451 32.87 8.71 5.51
C LYS A 451 31.79 9.33 6.38
N VAL A 452 30.52 9.00 6.15
CA VAL A 452 29.43 9.42 7.04
C VAL A 452 29.54 8.65 8.35
N SER A 453 29.24 9.32 9.46
CA SER A 453 29.22 8.72 10.79
C SER A 453 28.00 7.81 10.96
N THR A 454 28.17 6.69 11.67
CA THR A 454 27.03 5.85 12.10
C THR A 454 26.11 6.54 13.11
N ALA A 455 26.56 7.62 13.73
CA ALA A 455 25.75 8.51 14.55
C ALA A 455 25.56 9.87 13.86
N LEU A 456 24.32 10.31 13.68
CA LEU A 456 24.01 11.67 13.22
C LEU A 456 24.17 12.66 14.38
N LYS A 457 24.94 13.74 14.19
CA LYS A 457 25.15 14.77 15.21
C LYS A 457 23.94 15.69 15.28
N ASP A 458 23.06 15.45 16.26
CA ASP A 458 22.41 16.50 17.04
C ASP A 458 21.85 15.94 18.37
N CYS A 459 22.14 16.63 19.48
CA CYS A 459 21.73 16.37 20.88
C CYS A 459 22.35 15.14 21.60
N GLY A 460 23.57 15.32 22.13
CA GLY A 460 23.90 15.01 23.54
C GLY A 460 23.99 13.55 24.02
N GLY A 461 24.67 12.65 23.29
CA GLY A 461 24.96 11.30 23.76
C GLY A 461 26.32 10.78 23.27
N SER A 462 27.13 10.25 24.20
CA SER A 462 28.43 9.63 23.93
C SER A 462 28.29 8.17 23.51
N SER A 463 28.12 7.88 22.24
CA SER A 463 28.51 6.59 21.66
C SER A 463 29.79 6.78 20.86
N GLU A 464 30.73 5.84 20.89
CA GLU A 464 31.95 5.93 20.07
C GLU A 464 31.58 6.12 18.59
N GLU A 465 31.97 7.26 18.01
CA GLU A 465 31.71 7.59 16.61
C GLU A 465 32.57 6.69 15.72
N MET A 466 31.94 5.94 14.82
CA MET A 466 32.60 5.10 13.82
C MET A 466 32.11 5.51 12.42
N SER A 467 32.97 5.37 11.40
CA SER A 467 32.53 5.59 10.01
C SER A 467 31.62 4.43 9.55
N VAL A 468 30.74 4.70 8.59
CA VAL A 468 29.93 3.66 7.93
C VAL A 468 30.80 2.54 7.37
N SER A 469 31.93 2.89 6.74
CA SER A 469 32.87 1.90 6.18
C SER A 469 33.43 0.97 7.26
N ASP A 470 33.91 1.54 8.38
CA ASP A 470 34.41 0.78 9.52
C ASP A 470 33.30 -0.08 10.14
N TYR A 471 32.06 0.44 10.22
CA TYR A 471 30.91 -0.29 10.73
C TYR A 471 30.56 -1.51 9.88
N ILE A 472 30.51 -1.35 8.55
CA ILE A 472 30.24 -2.44 7.62
C ILE A 472 31.35 -3.48 7.70
N GLN A 473 32.62 -3.06 7.81
CA GLN A 473 33.75 -3.96 7.96
C GLN A 473 33.69 -4.74 9.29
N TRP A 474 33.39 -4.06 10.40
CA TRP A 474 33.20 -4.68 11.71
C TRP A 474 32.05 -5.68 11.70
N ARG A 475 30.88 -5.30 11.16
CA ARG A 475 29.70 -6.16 11.00
C ARG A 475 29.98 -7.40 10.16
N SER A 476 30.84 -7.26 9.15
CA SER A 476 31.21 -8.33 8.23
C SER A 476 32.29 -9.28 8.77
N GLY A 477 32.78 -9.08 9.99
CA GLY A 477 33.66 -10.05 10.68
C GLY A 477 35.15 -9.72 10.70
N GLY A 478 35.60 -8.59 10.12
CA GLY A 478 37.00 -8.13 10.18
C GLY A 478 37.99 -8.93 9.32
N GLU A 479 38.77 -8.19 8.52
CA GLU A 479 39.66 -8.61 7.41
C GLU A 479 38.94 -9.10 6.14
N GLY A 480 39.24 -8.43 5.03
CA GLY A 480 38.52 -8.54 3.77
C GLY A 480 38.46 -9.97 3.25
N ALA A 481 37.25 -10.36 2.83
CA ALA A 481 36.88 -11.64 2.22
C ALA A 481 36.68 -12.81 3.21
N GLU A 482 35.62 -12.77 4.02
CA GLU A 482 34.80 -13.95 4.38
C GLU A 482 33.55 -13.50 5.16
N ARG A 483 32.35 -13.66 4.58
CA ARG A 483 31.06 -13.23 5.15
C ARG A 483 30.45 -14.29 6.09
N ASP A 484 31.24 -14.77 7.05
CA ASP A 484 30.87 -15.96 7.84
C ASP A 484 30.48 -15.68 9.30
N GLY A 485 30.70 -14.45 9.76
CA GLY A 485 30.35 -14.03 11.12
C GLY A 485 29.69 -12.67 11.12
N VAL A 486 28.35 -12.62 11.12
CA VAL A 486 27.61 -11.39 11.34
C VAL A 486 27.75 -10.99 12.82
N ALA A 487 28.43 -9.88 13.11
CA ALA A 487 28.54 -9.37 14.48
C ALA A 487 27.24 -8.68 14.89
N PHE A 488 26.49 -9.23 15.85
CA PHE A 488 25.22 -8.65 16.31
C PHE A 488 25.39 -7.46 17.26
N VAL A 489 24.56 -6.42 17.10
CA VAL A 489 24.44 -5.34 18.09
C VAL A 489 23.73 -5.82 19.36
N SER A 490 23.86 -5.09 20.47
CA SER A 490 23.26 -5.46 21.77
C SER A 490 21.76 -5.73 21.68
N VAL A 491 21.02 -4.88 20.96
CA VAL A 491 19.57 -5.02 20.73
C VAL A 491 19.24 -6.31 19.97
N GLU A 492 20.04 -6.66 18.97
CA GLU A 492 19.85 -7.90 18.21
C GLU A 492 20.19 -9.14 19.03
N LYS A 493 21.23 -9.09 19.87
CA LYS A 493 21.54 -10.16 20.82
C LYS A 493 20.39 -10.39 21.80
N GLU A 494 19.73 -9.32 22.24
CA GLU A 494 18.54 -9.41 23.09
C GLU A 494 17.33 -9.99 22.34
N ARG A 495 17.16 -9.66 21.05
CA ARG A 495 16.11 -10.27 20.22
C ARG A 495 16.39 -11.76 19.96
N LEU A 496 17.64 -12.11 19.66
CA LEU A 496 18.07 -13.49 19.45
C LEU A 496 17.97 -14.35 20.71
N SER A 497 18.11 -13.77 21.91
CA SER A 497 17.91 -14.53 23.15
C SER A 497 16.43 -14.83 23.46
N LYS A 498 15.51 -14.19 22.74
CA LYS A 498 14.05 -14.43 22.81
C LYS A 498 13.56 -15.42 21.75
N ILE A 499 14.40 -15.78 20.79
CA ILE A 499 14.17 -16.81 19.75
C ILE A 499 14.70 -18.14 20.28
#